data_AF-A0A382JDL1-F1
#
_entry.id   AF-A0A382JDL1-F1
#
_cell.length_a   1.000
_cell.length_b   1.000
_cell.length_c   1.000
_cell.angle_alpha   90.00
_cell.angle_beta   90.00
_cell.angle_gamma   90.00
#
_symmetry.space_group_name_H-M   'P 1'
#
loop_
_entity.id
_entity.type
_entity.pdbx_description
1 polymer ?
#
loop_
_entity_poly.entity_id
_entity_poly.type
_entity_poly.pdbx_seq_one_letter_code
_entity_poly.pdbx_strand_id
1 'polypeptide(L)'
;FEIVPSGASGITIISQNNPLPAFQVITVANLVDNGEDYESELIRINGASITSGSWPTPTNSSTNLDISDDGGTSTVTMRIDSDMDIIGNPEPAAPFAVQGITGQFNDYQILPRYYTDFNPTTDLVINEFLASNDACCADENGDYDDYIEIYNHGDVAVDIGGFLITDEIGSYDDYYQIPTGNDSTIIQPGSFLLLWADEESEQGVLHVEIELSGTGEQIGLFLQDSTTVVDTLTFSEQMEDISYGRYPDGSANWEYFNTPSPGTENLMVPSIINVPSDYPSIQAALNAAFFGDTVLVAAGTYVENIIWPATNSIKLIGIDESTTVIDGGQNASVIRFEDNENFVIDT
;
A
#
# COMPACT_ATOMS: atom_id res chain seq x y z
N PHE A 1 -38.88 -7.64 16.37
CA PHE A 1 -39.01 -9.10 16.14
C PHE A 1 -37.64 -9.58 15.72
N GLU A 2 -37.01 -10.41 16.53
CA GLU A 2 -35.72 -11.01 16.17
C GLU A 2 -35.98 -12.20 15.24
N ILE A 3 -35.33 -12.21 14.07
CA ILE A 3 -35.42 -13.35 13.15
C ILE A 3 -34.45 -14.40 13.67
N VAL A 4 -34.97 -15.44 14.30
CA VAL A 4 -34.16 -16.59 14.75
C VAL A 4 -34.35 -17.73 13.75
N PRO A 5 -33.32 -18.10 12.96
CA PRO A 5 -33.39 -19.26 12.09
C PRO A 5 -33.62 -20.53 12.91
N SER A 6 -34.45 -21.46 12.41
CA SER A 6 -34.71 -22.74 13.08
C SER A 6 -33.54 -23.73 13.04
N GLY A 7 -32.41 -23.33 12.44
CA GLY A 7 -31.18 -24.09 12.27
C GLY A 7 -30.48 -23.72 10.96
N ALA A 8 -29.25 -24.21 10.76
CA ALA A 8 -28.46 -23.94 9.56
C ALA A 8 -29.15 -24.38 8.26
N SER A 9 -30.00 -25.42 8.31
CA SER A 9 -30.81 -25.88 7.18
C SER A 9 -31.95 -24.93 6.80
N GLY A 10 -32.27 -23.94 7.64
CA GLY A 10 -33.24 -22.88 7.38
C GLY A 10 -32.63 -21.64 6.72
N ILE A 11 -31.31 -21.60 6.54
CA ILE A 11 -30.58 -20.49 5.92
C ILE A 11 -30.15 -20.93 4.51
N THR A 12 -30.47 -20.14 3.50
CA THR A 12 -29.94 -20.33 2.14
C THR A 12 -29.01 -19.18 1.83
N ILE A 13 -27.72 -19.47 1.63
CA ILE A 13 -26.73 -18.48 1.16
C ILE A 13 -26.92 -18.33 -0.35
N ILE A 14 -27.36 -17.15 -0.77
CA ILE A 14 -27.63 -16.85 -2.19
C ILE A 14 -26.33 -16.42 -2.91
N SER A 15 -25.42 -15.76 -2.19
CA SER A 15 -24.09 -15.35 -2.65
C SER A 15 -23.16 -15.14 -1.46
N GLN A 16 -21.86 -15.33 -1.65
CA GLN A 16 -20.82 -15.12 -0.64
C GLN A 16 -19.57 -14.51 -1.29
N ASN A 17 -18.67 -13.95 -0.48
CA ASN A 17 -17.42 -13.33 -0.93
C ASN A 17 -17.61 -12.18 -1.93
N ASN A 18 -18.75 -11.47 -1.83
CA ASN A 18 -18.91 -10.23 -2.59
C ASN A 18 -18.01 -9.14 -1.98
N PRO A 19 -17.49 -8.23 -2.81
CA PRO A 19 -16.81 -7.04 -2.28
C PRO A 19 -17.78 -6.26 -1.40
N LEU A 20 -17.30 -5.84 -0.23
CA LEU A 20 -18.06 -4.95 0.64
C LEU A 20 -18.11 -3.55 0.03
N PRO A 21 -19.19 -2.78 0.28
CA PRO A 21 -19.17 -1.34 0.05
C PRO A 21 -18.00 -0.69 0.79
N ALA A 22 -17.44 0.36 0.20
CA ALA A 22 -16.47 1.20 0.91
C ALA A 22 -17.13 1.85 2.13
N PHE A 23 -16.33 2.07 3.18
CA PHE A 23 -16.81 2.78 4.36
C PHE A 23 -17.08 4.25 4.03
N GLN A 24 -18.22 4.75 4.49
CA GLN A 24 -18.53 6.17 4.43
C GLN A 24 -17.86 6.86 5.62
N VAL A 25 -16.92 7.76 5.36
CA VAL A 25 -16.24 8.50 6.43
C VAL A 25 -17.10 9.68 6.83
N ILE A 26 -17.47 9.71 8.12
CA ILE A 26 -18.38 10.70 8.68
C ILE A 26 -17.89 11.14 10.05
N THR A 27 -18.36 12.31 10.49
CA THR A 27 -18.13 12.78 11.85
C THR A 27 -19.19 12.26 12.81
N VAL A 28 -18.92 12.32 14.11
CA VAL A 28 -19.93 12.01 15.14
C VAL A 28 -21.12 12.96 15.03
N ALA A 29 -20.89 14.25 14.79
CA ALA A 29 -21.96 15.23 14.58
C ALA A 29 -22.87 14.86 13.41
N ASN A 30 -22.29 14.42 12.28
CA ASN A 30 -23.06 14.01 11.10
C ASN A 30 -23.95 12.79 11.39
N LEU A 31 -23.43 11.81 12.13
CA LEU A 31 -24.20 10.62 12.52
C LEU A 31 -25.35 10.97 13.48
N VAL A 32 -25.11 11.91 14.41
CA VAL A 32 -26.13 12.38 15.35
C VAL A 32 -27.25 13.13 14.62
N ASP A 33 -26.91 14.02 13.69
CA ASP A 33 -27.89 14.87 13.01
C ASP A 33 -28.63 14.13 11.88
N ASN A 34 -27.98 13.15 11.23
CA ASN A 34 -28.48 12.53 9.99
C ASN A 34 -28.43 10.99 10.03
N GLY A 35 -28.52 10.37 11.20
CA GLY A 35 -28.30 8.92 11.32
C GLY A 35 -29.24 8.02 10.51
N GLU A 36 -30.42 8.49 10.12
CA GLU A 36 -31.30 7.79 9.17
C GLU A 36 -30.61 7.53 7.82
N ASP A 37 -29.77 8.46 7.34
CA ASP A 37 -29.08 8.32 6.06
C ASP A 37 -28.00 7.23 6.10
N TYR A 38 -27.58 6.85 7.30
CA TYR A 38 -26.51 5.89 7.52
C TYR A 38 -27.01 4.57 8.07
N GLU A 39 -28.28 4.39 8.44
CA GLU A 39 -28.77 3.16 9.08
C GLU A 39 -28.47 1.91 8.23
N SER A 40 -27.81 0.91 8.84
CA SER A 40 -27.37 -0.32 8.17
C SER A 40 -26.26 -0.13 7.12
N GLU A 41 -25.61 1.04 7.09
CA GLU A 41 -24.45 1.30 6.24
C GLU A 41 -23.13 1.03 6.98
N LEU A 42 -22.07 0.82 6.19
CA LEU A 42 -20.70 0.78 6.67
C LEU A 42 -20.16 2.20 6.79
N ILE A 43 -19.75 2.60 7.99
CA ILE A 43 -19.17 3.92 8.26
C ILE A 43 -17.81 3.82 8.93
N ARG A 44 -17.03 4.90 8.83
CA ARG A 44 -15.80 5.12 9.57
C ARG A 44 -15.85 6.48 10.24
N ILE A 45 -15.47 6.52 11.52
CA ILE A 45 -15.27 7.75 12.27
C ILE A 45 -13.78 7.84 12.58
N ASN A 46 -13.15 8.93 12.13
CA ASN A 46 -11.73 9.19 12.37
C ASN A 46 -11.54 10.03 13.63
N GLY A 47 -10.38 9.89 14.28
CA GLY A 47 -10.01 10.76 15.39
C GLY A 47 -10.86 10.58 16.66
N ALA A 48 -11.53 9.45 16.81
CA ALA A 48 -12.40 9.16 17.93
C ALA A 48 -11.62 8.96 19.24
N SER A 49 -12.26 9.35 20.34
CA SER A 49 -11.81 9.11 21.71
C SER A 49 -12.99 8.63 22.55
N ILE A 50 -12.74 7.76 23.53
CA ILE A 50 -13.78 7.32 24.47
C ILE A 50 -14.01 8.44 25.48
N THR A 51 -15.22 8.99 25.50
CA THR A 51 -15.64 10.04 26.43
C THR A 51 -16.36 9.50 27.67
N SER A 52 -16.93 8.29 27.59
CA SER A 52 -17.65 7.65 28.69
C SER A 52 -17.66 6.12 28.53
N GLY A 53 -17.69 5.41 29.67
CA GLY A 53 -17.65 3.95 29.72
C GLY A 53 -16.25 3.40 29.98
N SER A 54 -16.10 2.08 29.89
CA SER A 54 -14.81 1.40 30.07
C SER A 54 -14.67 0.26 29.08
N TRP A 55 -13.50 0.16 28.46
CA TRP A 55 -13.19 -0.87 27.47
C TRP A 55 -13.50 -2.28 28.01
N PRO A 56 -14.14 -3.16 27.21
CA PRO A 56 -14.58 -4.46 27.70
C PRO A 56 -13.40 -5.40 27.98
N THR A 57 -13.47 -6.07 29.12
CA THR A 57 -12.55 -7.15 29.53
C THR A 57 -13.14 -8.52 29.17
N PRO A 58 -12.36 -9.62 29.16
CA PRO A 58 -12.81 -10.97 28.81
C PRO A 58 -14.01 -11.52 29.60
N THR A 59 -14.41 -10.87 30.69
CA THR A 59 -15.55 -11.28 31.54
C THR A 59 -16.82 -10.47 31.31
N ASN A 60 -16.77 -9.46 30.42
CA ASN A 60 -17.90 -8.59 30.11
C ASN A 60 -18.88 -9.25 29.13
N SER A 61 -20.17 -8.93 29.30
CA SER A 61 -21.17 -9.00 28.22
C SER A 61 -20.98 -7.83 27.24
N SER A 62 -21.80 -7.71 26.19
CA SER A 62 -21.80 -6.55 25.31
C SER A 62 -21.77 -5.23 26.10
N THR A 63 -21.00 -4.25 25.63
CA THR A 63 -20.78 -2.97 26.31
C THR A 63 -21.08 -1.80 25.39
N ASN A 64 -21.48 -0.68 26.00
CA ASN A 64 -21.69 0.59 25.32
C ASN A 64 -20.65 1.59 25.85
N LEU A 65 -19.98 2.26 24.91
CA LEU A 65 -19.02 3.33 25.16
C LEU A 65 -19.53 4.57 24.43
N ASP A 66 -19.41 5.76 25.02
CA ASP A 66 -19.65 6.98 24.25
C ASP A 66 -18.32 7.43 23.67
N ILE A 67 -18.30 7.70 22.37
CA ILE A 67 -17.14 8.20 21.64
C ILE A 67 -17.40 9.58 21.03
N SER A 68 -16.33 10.34 20.83
CA SER A 68 -16.36 11.66 20.19
C SER A 68 -15.11 11.87 19.33
N ASP A 69 -15.27 12.54 18.19
CA ASP A 69 -14.22 13.02 17.30
C ASP A 69 -13.98 14.54 17.39
N ASP A 70 -14.72 15.25 18.24
CA ASP A 70 -14.72 16.72 18.35
C ASP A 70 -14.51 17.21 19.81
N GLY A 71 -13.81 16.40 20.61
CA GLY A 71 -13.48 16.72 22.00
C GLY A 71 -14.66 16.65 22.96
N GLY A 72 -15.71 15.92 22.60
CA GLY A 72 -16.92 15.70 23.40
C GLY A 72 -18.06 16.68 23.13
N THR A 73 -17.99 17.48 22.06
CA THR A 73 -19.09 18.38 21.67
C THR A 73 -20.27 17.57 21.13
N SER A 74 -19.96 16.55 20.34
CA SER A 74 -20.88 15.53 19.82
C SER A 74 -20.43 14.17 20.33
N THR A 75 -21.39 13.33 20.73
CA THR A 75 -21.11 11.97 21.20
C THR A 75 -22.06 10.97 20.56
N VAL A 76 -21.55 9.80 20.21
CA VAL A 76 -22.36 8.66 19.77
C VAL A 76 -22.01 7.41 20.55
N THR A 77 -22.97 6.52 20.73
CA THR A 77 -22.72 5.22 21.33
C THR A 77 -21.98 4.32 20.35
N MET A 78 -20.84 3.79 20.78
CA MET A 78 -20.16 2.66 20.20
C MET A 78 -20.54 1.40 20.98
N ARG A 79 -21.25 0.48 20.31
CA ARG A 79 -21.71 -0.77 20.91
C ARG A 79 -20.80 -1.91 20.50
N ILE A 80 -20.04 -2.43 21.47
CA ILE A 80 -19.21 -3.62 21.31
C ILE A 80 -20.05 -4.83 21.71
N ASP A 81 -20.36 -5.69 20.73
CA ASP A 81 -21.09 -6.93 21.00
C ASP A 81 -20.16 -8.00 21.57
N SER A 82 -20.64 -8.80 22.53
CA SER A 82 -19.85 -9.87 23.15
C SER A 82 -19.51 -11.01 22.21
N ASP A 83 -20.23 -11.13 21.09
CA ASP A 83 -19.98 -12.16 20.09
C ASP A 83 -18.86 -11.77 19.08
N MET A 84 -18.26 -10.58 19.22
CA MET A 84 -17.15 -10.10 18.37
C MET A 84 -15.78 -10.37 18.98
N ASP A 85 -14.73 -10.38 18.16
CA ASP A 85 -13.34 -10.61 18.59
C ASP A 85 -12.67 -9.39 19.27
N ILE A 86 -13.46 -8.40 19.68
CA ILE A 86 -12.98 -7.15 20.28
C ILE A 86 -12.72 -7.34 21.78
N ILE A 87 -13.56 -8.11 22.46
CA ILE A 87 -13.48 -8.27 23.91
C ILE A 87 -12.19 -9.01 24.31
N GLY A 88 -11.41 -8.39 25.19
CA GLY A 88 -10.16 -8.95 25.71
C GLY A 88 -8.90 -8.52 24.96
N ASN A 89 -9.05 -7.80 23.85
CA ASN A 89 -7.94 -7.05 23.26
C ASN A 89 -7.67 -5.75 24.03
N PRO A 90 -6.47 -5.15 23.89
CA PRO A 90 -6.16 -3.84 24.46
C PRO A 90 -7.17 -2.75 24.04
N GLU A 91 -7.29 -1.70 24.84
CA GLU A 91 -8.03 -0.51 24.42
C GLU A 91 -7.23 0.22 23.33
N PRO A 92 -7.84 0.62 22.19
CA PRO A 92 -7.16 1.41 21.17
C PRO A 92 -6.66 2.74 21.74
N ALA A 93 -5.43 3.12 21.39
CA ALA A 93 -4.88 4.40 21.82
C ALA A 93 -5.65 5.56 21.18
N ALA A 94 -6.18 6.48 22.00
CA ALA A 94 -6.84 7.67 21.49
C ALA A 94 -5.81 8.72 20.99
N PRO A 95 -6.10 9.46 19.91
CA PRO A 95 -7.28 9.30 19.07
C PRO A 95 -7.14 8.07 18.16
N PHE A 96 -8.21 7.27 18.04
CA PHE A 96 -8.27 6.12 17.14
C PHE A 96 -9.34 6.34 16.09
N ALA A 97 -9.20 5.69 14.93
CA ALA A 97 -10.30 5.61 14.00
C ALA A 97 -11.08 4.30 14.24
N VAL A 98 -12.38 4.33 14.02
CA VAL A 98 -13.27 3.20 14.24
C VAL A 98 -14.18 2.99 13.04
N GLN A 99 -14.21 1.77 12.56
CA GLN A 99 -15.08 1.32 11.48
C GLN A 99 -16.20 0.44 12.03
N GLY A 100 -17.33 0.40 11.36
CA GLY A 100 -18.43 -0.45 11.80
C GLY A 100 -19.69 -0.31 10.98
N ILE A 101 -20.68 -1.11 11.36
CA ILE A 101 -22.03 -1.00 10.84
C ILE A 101 -22.78 -0.02 11.74
N THR A 102 -23.53 0.92 11.16
CA THR A 102 -24.45 1.71 11.99
C THR A 102 -25.67 0.88 12.35
N GLY A 103 -26.18 1.12 13.55
CA GLY A 103 -27.48 0.61 13.95
C GLY A 103 -28.22 1.63 14.77
N GLN A 104 -29.47 1.31 15.08
CA GLN A 104 -30.29 2.11 15.96
C GLN A 104 -30.85 1.25 17.09
N PHE A 105 -30.85 1.79 18.31
CA PHE A 105 -31.63 1.24 19.41
C PHE A 105 -32.65 2.27 19.90
N ASN A 106 -32.22 3.17 20.79
CA ASN A 106 -32.96 4.39 21.11
C ASN A 106 -32.37 5.58 20.36
N ASP A 107 -31.04 5.60 20.24
CA ASP A 107 -30.25 6.53 19.46
C ASP A 107 -29.41 5.74 18.43
N TYR A 108 -28.82 6.44 17.46
CA TYR A 108 -27.87 5.82 16.54
C TYR A 108 -26.58 5.43 17.24
N GLN A 109 -25.97 4.37 16.73
CA GLN A 109 -24.78 3.77 17.28
C GLN A 109 -23.91 3.22 16.16
N ILE A 110 -22.61 3.15 16.41
CA ILE A 110 -21.68 2.38 15.57
C ILE A 110 -21.41 1.03 16.24
N LEU A 111 -21.40 -0.03 15.43
CA LEU A 111 -21.13 -1.40 15.85
C LEU A 111 -19.89 -1.92 15.12
N PRO A 112 -18.70 -1.79 15.72
CA PRO A 112 -17.50 -2.47 15.26
C PRO A 112 -17.69 -3.98 15.32
N ARG A 113 -17.13 -4.68 14.34
CA ARG A 113 -17.28 -6.13 14.13
C ARG A 113 -16.01 -6.88 14.50
N TYR A 114 -14.87 -6.24 14.27
CA TYR A 114 -13.56 -6.82 14.52
C TYR A 114 -12.65 -5.89 15.31
N TYR A 115 -11.68 -6.42 16.05
CA TYR A 115 -10.66 -5.58 16.69
C TYR A 115 -9.86 -4.75 15.67
N THR A 116 -9.69 -5.26 14.45
CA THR A 116 -9.07 -4.52 13.34
C THR A 116 -9.88 -3.32 12.88
N ASP A 117 -11.17 -3.22 13.22
CA ASP A 117 -11.98 -2.04 12.90
C ASP A 117 -11.52 -0.79 13.70
N PHE A 118 -10.72 -0.96 14.76
CA PHE A 118 -10.16 0.12 15.59
C PHE A 118 -8.73 0.51 15.24
N ASN A 119 -8.09 -0.30 14.39
CA ASN A 119 -6.76 -0.05 13.90
C ASN A 119 -6.81 0.10 12.39
N PRO A 120 -7.54 1.10 11.84
CA PRO A 120 -7.56 1.32 10.41
C PRO A 120 -6.29 2.02 9.94
N THR A 121 -5.15 1.80 10.62
CA THR A 121 -3.82 2.09 10.09
C THR A 121 -3.62 1.23 8.86
N THR A 122 -4.20 1.65 7.75
CA THR A 122 -3.70 1.27 6.43
C THR A 122 -3.90 2.37 5.41
N ASP A 123 -4.62 3.47 5.68
CA ASP A 123 -4.72 4.55 4.67
C ASP A 123 -3.35 5.14 4.32
N LEU A 124 -2.35 4.98 5.19
CA LEU A 124 -0.95 5.18 4.84
C LEU A 124 -0.31 3.86 4.42
N VAL A 125 0.38 3.87 3.28
CA VAL A 125 1.23 2.77 2.86
C VAL A 125 2.60 3.29 2.43
N ILE A 126 3.61 2.42 2.51
CA ILE A 126 4.85 2.61 1.75
C ILE A 126 4.47 2.41 0.28
N ASN A 127 4.66 3.43 -0.55
CA ASN A 127 4.15 3.47 -1.92
C ASN A 127 5.24 3.28 -2.97
N GLU A 128 6.41 3.85 -2.77
CA GLU A 128 7.56 3.76 -3.67
C GLU A 128 8.82 3.92 -2.83
N PHE A 129 9.90 3.25 -3.20
CA PHE A 129 11.22 3.56 -2.68
C PHE A 129 12.28 3.40 -3.75
N LEU A 130 13.42 4.05 -3.54
CA LEU A 130 14.64 3.91 -4.32
C LEU A 130 15.80 3.72 -3.36
N ALA A 131 16.50 2.59 -3.47
CA ALA A 131 17.62 2.20 -2.59
C ALA A 131 18.99 2.22 -3.32
N SER A 132 19.03 2.85 -4.50
CA SER A 132 20.24 3.00 -5.30
C SER A 132 20.02 4.12 -6.31
N ASN A 133 20.51 5.31 -6.00
CA ASN A 133 20.25 6.54 -6.72
C ASN A 133 21.55 7.16 -7.27
N ASP A 134 21.68 7.29 -8.60
CA ASP A 134 22.84 7.92 -9.27
C ASP A 134 22.42 9.11 -10.15
N ALA A 135 21.23 9.06 -10.75
CA ALA A 135 20.77 10.04 -11.72
C ALA A 135 19.36 10.59 -11.45
N CYS A 136 18.51 9.86 -10.73
CA CYS A 136 17.28 10.42 -10.18
C CYS A 136 16.94 9.74 -8.87
N CYS A 137 16.60 10.47 -7.80
CA CYS A 137 16.22 11.88 -7.77
C CYS A 137 16.96 12.63 -6.66
N ALA A 138 17.27 13.91 -6.89
CA ALA A 138 18.03 14.68 -5.92
C ALA A 138 17.13 15.32 -4.85
N ASP A 139 17.63 15.38 -3.63
CA ASP A 139 17.00 16.05 -2.50
C ASP A 139 17.06 17.59 -2.60
N GLU A 140 16.61 18.28 -1.55
CA GLU A 140 16.66 19.74 -1.45
C GLU A 140 18.09 20.32 -1.45
N ASN A 141 19.10 19.51 -1.13
CA ASN A 141 20.50 19.89 -1.08
C ASN A 141 21.26 19.56 -2.38
N GLY A 142 20.66 18.78 -3.28
CA GLY A 142 21.21 18.36 -4.56
C GLY A 142 21.96 17.03 -4.50
N ASP A 143 21.80 16.29 -3.41
CA ASP A 143 22.37 14.97 -3.18
C ASP A 143 21.40 13.89 -3.68
N TYR A 144 21.93 12.77 -4.17
CA TYR A 144 21.16 11.71 -4.82
C TYR A 144 20.98 10.56 -3.84
N ASP A 145 20.13 10.78 -2.84
CA ASP A 145 19.95 9.85 -1.72
C ASP A 145 18.79 8.87 -1.94
N ASP A 146 18.78 7.84 -1.11
CA ASP A 146 17.67 6.90 -1.07
C ASP A 146 16.42 7.58 -0.53
N TYR A 147 15.25 7.14 -1.00
CA TYR A 147 13.99 7.67 -0.51
C TYR A 147 12.96 6.59 -0.28
N ILE A 148 12.07 6.88 0.66
CA ILE A 148 10.87 6.12 0.96
C ILE A 148 9.68 7.07 0.81
N GLU A 149 8.76 6.74 -0.07
CA GLU A 149 7.52 7.47 -0.28
C GLU A 149 6.38 6.83 0.50
N ILE A 150 5.66 7.64 1.28
CA ILE A 150 4.44 7.26 1.97
C ILE A 150 3.24 7.87 1.25
N TYR A 151 2.26 7.05 0.88
CA TYR A 151 1.03 7.49 0.24
C TYR A 151 -0.14 7.43 1.21
N ASN A 152 -0.88 8.54 1.33
CA ASN A 152 -2.16 8.59 2.02
C ASN A 152 -3.31 8.32 1.04
N HIS A 153 -3.74 7.07 0.94
CA HIS A 153 -4.92 6.66 0.18
C HIS A 153 -6.24 6.80 0.97
N GLY A 154 -6.19 7.40 2.16
CA GLY A 154 -7.35 7.79 2.94
C GLY A 154 -7.93 9.12 2.50
N ASP A 155 -8.96 9.54 3.21
CA ASP A 155 -9.70 10.77 2.94
C ASP A 155 -9.52 11.86 4.02
N VAL A 156 -8.66 11.60 5.00
CA VAL A 156 -8.27 12.56 6.06
C VAL A 156 -6.76 12.75 6.05
N ALA A 157 -6.32 13.99 6.31
CA ALA A 157 -4.90 14.28 6.45
C ALA A 157 -4.31 13.55 7.66
N VAL A 158 -3.15 12.93 7.50
CA VAL A 158 -2.46 12.19 8.57
C VAL A 158 -1.12 12.85 8.83
N ASP A 159 -0.87 13.20 10.09
CA ASP A 159 0.45 13.64 10.54
C ASP A 159 1.27 12.42 10.95
N ILE A 160 2.36 12.14 10.22
CA ILE A 160 3.29 11.04 10.54
C ILE A 160 4.37 11.46 11.54
N GLY A 161 4.35 12.70 12.01
CA GLY A 161 5.24 13.16 13.07
C GLY A 161 5.11 12.25 14.30
N GLY A 162 6.23 11.68 14.73
CA GLY A 162 6.30 10.76 15.85
C GLY A 162 6.09 9.28 15.51
N PHE A 163 5.78 8.95 14.25
CA PHE A 163 5.82 7.57 13.76
C PHE A 163 7.28 7.08 13.77
N LEU A 164 7.44 5.77 13.70
CA LEU A 164 8.74 5.11 13.68
C LEU A 164 8.97 4.52 12.29
N ILE A 165 10.15 4.75 11.72
CA ILE A 165 10.63 4.17 10.46
C ILE A 165 11.87 3.32 10.74
N THR A 166 12.04 2.21 10.00
CA THR A 166 13.18 1.31 10.14
C THR A 166 13.43 0.53 8.85
N ASP A 167 14.67 0.14 8.65
CA ASP A 167 15.17 -0.82 7.66
C ASP A 167 15.40 -2.24 8.25
N GLU A 168 15.41 -2.38 9.59
CA GLU A 168 15.64 -3.63 10.31
C GLU A 168 14.50 -3.98 11.29
N ILE A 169 13.42 -4.60 10.77
CA ILE A 169 12.24 -4.93 11.57
C ILE A 169 12.58 -5.92 12.69
N GLY A 170 12.22 -5.54 13.92
CA GLY A 170 12.46 -6.34 15.12
C GLY A 170 13.73 -5.96 15.88
N SER A 171 14.59 -5.10 15.33
CA SER A 171 15.63 -4.39 16.07
C SER A 171 15.09 -3.06 16.62
N TYR A 172 14.23 -3.14 17.64
CA TYR A 172 13.48 -1.97 18.15
C TYR A 172 14.36 -0.81 18.65
N ASP A 173 15.63 -1.06 18.97
CA ASP A 173 16.58 -0.01 19.38
C ASP A 173 17.03 0.86 18.19
N ASP A 174 16.83 0.39 16.95
CA ASP A 174 17.26 1.04 15.70
C ASP A 174 16.07 1.72 14.96
N TYR A 175 14.89 1.77 15.59
CA TYR A 175 13.74 2.45 15.00
C TYR A 175 13.91 3.97 15.13
N TYR A 176 13.94 4.66 13.99
CA TYR A 176 14.05 6.12 13.97
C TYR A 176 12.67 6.76 14.14
N GLN A 177 12.57 7.72 15.06
CA GLN A 177 11.35 8.49 15.27
C GLN A 177 11.33 9.73 14.38
N ILE A 178 10.35 9.80 13.47
CA ILE A 178 10.12 10.99 12.64
C ILE A 178 9.84 12.19 13.55
N PRO A 179 10.52 13.34 13.38
CA PRO A 179 10.32 14.51 14.22
C PRO A 179 8.86 14.98 14.31
N THR A 180 8.44 15.43 15.49
CA THR A 180 7.05 15.89 15.75
C THR A 180 6.91 17.40 15.66
N GLY A 181 5.68 17.89 15.45
CA GLY A 181 5.34 19.31 15.57
C GLY A 181 5.76 20.17 14.39
N ASN A 182 5.86 19.58 13.19
CA ASN A 182 6.15 20.27 11.94
C ASN A 182 5.09 19.94 10.89
N ASP A 183 4.49 20.94 10.26
CA ASP A 183 3.43 20.73 9.25
C ASP A 183 3.94 19.96 8.00
N SER A 184 5.25 19.89 7.78
CA SER A 184 5.86 19.08 6.70
C SER A 184 5.63 17.58 6.87
N THR A 185 5.29 17.08 8.05
CA THR A 185 4.96 15.65 8.28
C THR A 185 3.48 15.33 8.05
N ILE A 186 2.69 16.30 7.58
CA ILE A 186 1.25 16.09 7.34
C ILE A 186 1.01 15.69 5.88
N ILE A 187 0.56 14.45 5.68
CA ILE A 187 0.18 13.91 4.38
C ILE A 187 -1.30 14.17 4.14
N GLN A 188 -1.64 15.03 3.17
CA GLN A 188 -3.02 15.28 2.78
C GLN A 188 -3.66 14.04 2.14
N PRO A 189 -5.01 13.94 2.11
CA PRO A 189 -5.71 12.88 1.40
C PRO A 189 -5.28 12.78 -0.07
N GLY A 190 -5.02 11.57 -0.54
CA GLY A 190 -4.56 11.32 -1.91
C GLY A 190 -3.19 11.92 -2.24
N SER A 191 -2.38 12.27 -1.24
CA SER A 191 -1.06 12.87 -1.42
C SER A 191 0.06 11.94 -0.94
N PHE A 192 1.26 12.26 -1.39
CA PHE A 192 2.49 11.53 -1.11
C PHE A 192 3.42 12.37 -0.25
N LEU A 193 4.26 11.73 0.55
CA LEU A 193 5.32 12.36 1.33
C LEU A 193 6.58 11.53 1.22
N LEU A 194 7.71 12.21 0.97
CA LEU A 194 9.02 11.60 0.86
C LEU A 194 9.75 11.68 2.20
N LEU A 195 10.39 10.58 2.57
CA LEU A 195 11.41 10.50 3.60
C LEU A 195 12.74 10.17 2.91
N TRP A 196 13.74 11.02 3.06
CA TRP A 196 15.10 10.78 2.58
C TRP A 196 15.80 9.86 3.59
N ALA A 197 16.19 8.68 3.13
CA ALA A 197 16.85 7.65 3.92
C ALA A 197 18.37 7.77 3.73
N ASP A 198 18.95 8.79 4.35
CA ASP A 198 20.32 9.27 4.06
C ASP A 198 21.24 9.36 5.29
N GLU A 199 20.73 9.09 6.49
CA GLU A 199 21.43 9.32 7.76
C GLU A 199 21.84 10.80 7.99
N GLU A 200 21.12 11.76 7.42
CA GLU A 200 21.43 13.19 7.54
C GLU A 200 20.26 14.01 8.12
N SER A 201 19.73 13.62 9.29
CA SER A 201 18.57 14.31 9.91
C SER A 201 18.79 15.80 10.21
N GLU A 202 20.04 16.29 10.20
CA GLU A 202 20.31 17.73 10.29
C GLU A 202 19.84 18.53 9.06
N GLN A 203 19.59 17.88 7.93
CA GLN A 203 19.11 18.52 6.71
C GLN A 203 17.62 18.91 6.78
N GLY A 204 16.81 18.16 7.54
CA GLY A 204 15.39 18.48 7.69
C GLY A 204 14.59 17.39 8.38
N VAL A 205 13.32 17.71 8.69
CA VAL A 205 12.43 16.76 9.40
C VAL A 205 12.03 15.53 8.58
N LEU A 206 12.30 15.56 7.27
CA LEU A 206 12.02 14.46 6.35
C LEU A 206 13.28 13.64 6.02
N HIS A 207 14.44 14.01 6.56
CA HIS A 207 15.66 13.21 6.49
C HIS A 207 15.70 12.30 7.72
N VAL A 208 15.82 11.01 7.50
CA VAL A 208 15.68 9.97 8.52
C VAL A 208 17.01 9.27 8.75
N GLU A 209 17.24 8.80 9.98
CA GLU A 209 18.49 8.14 10.37
C GLU A 209 18.49 6.64 10.01
N ILE A 210 18.12 6.33 8.77
CA ILE A 210 18.23 5.00 8.15
C ILE A 210 18.74 5.18 6.71
N GLU A 211 19.42 4.18 6.16
CA GLU A 211 19.91 4.13 4.77
C GLU A 211 19.45 2.81 4.14
N LEU A 212 19.05 2.80 2.86
CA LEU A 212 18.55 1.58 2.26
C LEU A 212 19.66 0.76 1.56
N SER A 213 19.66 -0.55 1.78
CA SER A 213 20.56 -1.47 1.07
C SER A 213 20.01 -1.87 -0.29
N GLY A 214 20.72 -1.46 -1.35
CA GLY A 214 20.46 -1.95 -2.71
C GLY A 214 20.59 -3.47 -2.89
N THR A 215 21.07 -4.24 -1.90
CA THR A 215 21.13 -5.72 -1.96
C THR A 215 19.88 -6.42 -1.42
N GLY A 216 18.93 -5.66 -0.86
CA GLY A 216 17.65 -6.14 -0.35
C GLY A 216 17.61 -6.29 1.17
N GLU A 217 16.51 -5.84 1.75
CA GLU A 217 16.26 -5.78 3.20
C GLU A 217 14.77 -5.51 3.48
N GLN A 218 14.45 -4.81 4.57
CA GLN A 218 13.08 -4.52 4.99
C GLN A 218 12.84 -3.01 5.07
N ILE A 219 11.58 -2.59 4.99
CA ILE A 219 11.15 -1.24 5.35
C ILE A 219 9.94 -1.42 6.26
N GLY A 220 9.93 -0.73 7.40
CA GLY A 220 8.81 -0.77 8.33
C GLY A 220 8.40 0.59 8.81
N LEU A 221 7.10 0.89 8.68
CA LEU A 221 6.46 2.07 9.24
C LEU A 221 5.55 1.64 10.40
N PHE A 222 5.76 2.22 11.57
CA PHE A 222 5.03 1.89 12.80
C PHE A 222 4.51 3.15 13.49
N LEU A 223 3.47 3.00 14.31
CA LEU A 223 3.10 4.03 15.26
C LEU A 223 4.16 4.18 16.36
N GLN A 224 4.05 5.26 17.14
CA GLN A 224 4.97 5.59 18.23
C GLN A 224 5.10 4.49 19.31
N ASP A 225 4.14 3.57 19.40
CA ASP A 225 4.16 2.44 20.35
C ASP A 225 5.10 1.28 19.95
N SER A 226 5.82 1.43 18.83
CA SER A 226 6.77 0.48 18.23
C SER A 226 6.24 -0.90 17.88
N THR A 227 4.95 -1.15 18.04
CA THR A 227 4.35 -2.48 17.88
C THR A 227 3.17 -2.47 16.92
N THR A 228 2.47 -1.35 16.78
CA THR A 228 1.40 -1.17 15.82
C THR A 228 1.98 -0.86 14.45
N VAL A 229 1.90 -1.85 13.56
CA VAL A 229 2.34 -1.74 12.16
C VAL A 229 1.38 -0.82 11.40
N VAL A 230 1.95 0.14 10.67
CA VAL A 230 1.24 0.90 9.64
C VAL A 230 1.38 0.19 8.30
N ASP A 231 2.62 -0.05 7.86
CA ASP A 231 2.91 -0.86 6.68
C ASP A 231 4.34 -1.43 6.76
N THR A 232 4.59 -2.54 6.07
CA THR A 232 5.93 -3.12 5.95
C THR A 232 6.17 -3.68 4.57
N LEU A 233 7.45 -3.67 4.17
CA LEU A 233 7.93 -4.29 2.94
C LEU A 233 9.18 -5.11 3.24
N THR A 234 9.36 -6.22 2.52
CA THR A 234 10.64 -6.89 2.39
C THR A 234 10.96 -6.94 0.91
N PHE A 235 12.12 -6.43 0.51
CA PHE A 235 12.51 -6.30 -0.89
C PHE A 235 13.83 -7.02 -1.16
N SER A 236 14.05 -7.37 -2.43
CA SER A 236 15.25 -8.04 -2.91
C SER A 236 16.28 -7.04 -3.45
N GLU A 237 17.35 -7.52 -4.05
CA GLU A 237 18.31 -6.68 -4.77
C GLU A 237 17.61 -5.67 -5.71
N GLN A 238 18.05 -4.42 -5.63
CA GLN A 238 17.59 -3.28 -6.41
C GLN A 238 18.61 -2.94 -7.50
N MET A 239 18.16 -2.19 -8.50
CA MET A 239 19.00 -1.68 -9.58
C MET A 239 19.12 -0.16 -9.46
N GLU A 240 20.27 0.38 -9.83
CA GLU A 240 20.51 1.82 -9.89
C GLU A 240 19.40 2.53 -10.70
N ASP A 241 18.86 3.61 -10.14
CA ASP A 241 17.83 4.49 -10.72
C ASP A 241 16.50 3.80 -11.07
N ILE A 242 16.23 2.63 -10.49
CA ILE A 242 14.97 1.91 -10.64
C ILE A 242 14.29 1.81 -9.30
N SER A 243 13.19 2.55 -9.15
CA SER A 243 12.38 2.48 -7.95
C SER A 243 11.52 1.22 -7.96
N TYR A 244 11.13 0.78 -6.77
CA TYR A 244 10.17 -0.29 -6.58
C TYR A 244 8.97 0.28 -5.82
N GLY A 245 7.77 0.13 -6.39
CA GLY A 245 6.58 0.82 -5.88
C GLY A 245 5.27 0.12 -6.21
N ARG A 246 4.17 0.61 -5.64
CA ARG A 246 2.83 0.05 -5.80
C ARG A 246 2.19 0.52 -7.10
N TYR A 247 1.57 -0.39 -7.86
CA TYR A 247 0.78 -0.04 -9.06
C TYR A 247 -0.58 -0.75 -9.14
N PRO A 248 -1.71 -0.03 -9.17
CA PRO A 248 -1.84 1.41 -8.89
C PRO A 248 -1.36 1.81 -7.49
N ASP A 249 -1.16 3.11 -7.24
CA ASP A 249 -0.78 3.62 -5.91
C ASP A 249 -1.71 3.10 -4.82
N GLY A 250 -1.14 2.76 -3.66
CA GLY A 250 -1.91 2.18 -2.55
C GLY A 250 -2.30 0.71 -2.72
N SER A 251 -2.10 0.10 -3.88
CA SER A 251 -2.49 -1.30 -4.12
C SER A 251 -1.50 -2.31 -3.52
N ALA A 252 -1.89 -3.57 -3.42
CA ALA A 252 -1.00 -4.64 -2.93
C ALA A 252 0.07 -5.10 -3.96
N ASN A 253 0.00 -4.63 -5.21
CA ASN A 253 0.91 -5.06 -6.27
C ASN A 253 2.12 -4.15 -6.31
N TRP A 254 3.32 -4.74 -6.31
CA TRP A 254 4.58 -4.02 -6.40
C TRP A 254 5.25 -4.28 -7.75
N GLU A 255 5.70 -3.22 -8.41
CA GLU A 255 6.32 -3.23 -9.73
C GLU A 255 7.57 -2.35 -9.73
N TYR A 256 8.50 -2.64 -10.65
CA TYR A 256 9.70 -1.83 -10.87
C TYR A 256 9.39 -0.69 -11.85
N PHE A 257 9.87 0.52 -11.55
CA PHE A 257 9.71 1.70 -12.39
C PHE A 257 11.07 2.26 -12.80
N ASN A 258 11.30 2.38 -14.11
CA ASN A 258 12.52 3.01 -14.65
C ASN A 258 12.46 4.54 -14.63
N THR A 259 11.35 5.08 -14.16
CA THR A 259 11.16 6.50 -14.00
C THR A 259 10.56 6.66 -12.62
N PRO A 260 11.43 6.73 -11.59
CA PRO A 260 10.99 7.02 -10.24
C PRO A 260 10.09 8.24 -10.21
N SER A 261 9.05 8.22 -9.38
CA SER A 261 8.00 9.24 -9.35
C SER A 261 7.85 9.96 -8.01
N PRO A 262 8.95 10.41 -7.37
CA PRO A 262 8.91 10.93 -6.01
C PRO A 262 7.93 12.11 -5.86
N GLY A 263 7.02 11.98 -4.91
CA GLY A 263 5.98 12.95 -4.57
C GLY A 263 4.76 12.93 -5.51
N THR A 264 4.64 11.95 -6.40
CA THR A 264 3.60 11.87 -7.43
C THR A 264 3.11 10.44 -7.68
N GLU A 265 2.01 10.29 -8.43
CA GLU A 265 1.46 8.99 -8.77
C GLU A 265 2.46 8.11 -9.55
N ASN A 266 2.55 6.83 -9.18
CA ASN A 266 3.33 5.84 -9.91
C ASN A 266 2.74 5.59 -11.29
N LEU A 267 3.52 5.81 -12.35
CA LEU A 267 3.08 5.65 -13.73
C LEU A 267 3.89 4.60 -14.47
N MET A 268 3.15 3.66 -15.07
CA MET A 268 3.70 2.76 -16.07
C MET A 268 3.93 3.53 -17.38
N VAL A 269 5.20 3.71 -17.76
CA VAL A 269 5.59 4.30 -19.06
C VAL A 269 6.30 3.26 -19.93
N PRO A 270 5.57 2.32 -20.55
CA PRO A 270 6.16 1.38 -21.49
C PRO A 270 6.87 2.09 -22.65
N SER A 271 8.08 1.63 -22.94
CA SER A 271 8.88 2.06 -24.07
C SER A 271 8.84 1.05 -25.22
N ILE A 272 9.20 1.51 -26.42
CA ILE A 272 9.42 0.64 -27.57
C ILE A 272 10.93 0.58 -27.82
N ILE A 273 11.50 -0.62 -27.69
CA ILE A 273 12.91 -0.90 -27.95
C ILE A 273 13.02 -1.51 -29.35
N ASN A 274 13.65 -0.80 -30.28
CA ASN A 274 13.72 -1.18 -31.68
C ASN A 274 14.98 -2.01 -31.96
N VAL A 275 14.81 -3.19 -32.54
CA VAL A 275 15.92 -4.06 -32.96
C VAL A 275 16.00 -4.04 -34.50
N PRO A 276 17.16 -3.70 -35.12
CA PRO A 276 18.47 -3.57 -34.49
C PRO A 276 18.90 -2.13 -34.17
N SER A 277 18.01 -1.12 -34.25
CA SER A 277 18.45 0.28 -34.20
C SER A 277 18.91 0.73 -32.82
N ASP A 278 18.24 0.27 -31.77
CA ASP A 278 18.51 0.64 -30.37
C ASP A 278 19.47 -0.38 -29.75
N TYR A 279 19.26 -1.67 -30.06
CA TYR A 279 20.15 -2.77 -29.69
C TYR A 279 20.50 -3.66 -30.88
N PRO A 280 21.74 -4.15 -31.00
CA PRO A 280 22.16 -4.94 -32.15
C PRO A 280 21.55 -6.35 -32.22
N SER A 281 20.93 -6.83 -31.13
CA SER A 281 20.36 -8.19 -31.04
C SER A 281 19.09 -8.21 -30.20
N ILE A 282 18.26 -9.24 -30.40
CA ILE A 282 17.00 -9.43 -29.66
C ILE A 282 17.28 -9.73 -28.20
N GLN A 283 18.28 -10.58 -27.88
CA GLN A 283 18.61 -10.86 -26.48
C GLN A 283 19.06 -9.60 -25.73
N ALA A 284 19.86 -8.74 -26.37
CA ALA A 284 20.33 -7.51 -25.74
C ALA A 284 19.17 -6.54 -25.46
N ALA A 285 18.20 -6.43 -26.38
CA ALA A 285 17.00 -5.65 -26.17
C ALA A 285 16.12 -6.22 -25.05
N LEU A 286 15.91 -7.54 -25.01
CA LEU A 286 15.14 -8.18 -23.95
C LEU A 286 15.79 -8.06 -22.57
N ASN A 287 17.11 -8.12 -22.50
CA ASN A 287 17.85 -7.90 -21.25
C ASN A 287 17.77 -6.46 -20.74
N ALA A 288 17.53 -5.50 -21.64
CA ALA A 288 17.39 -4.09 -21.31
C ALA A 288 15.93 -3.64 -21.17
N ALA A 289 14.97 -4.52 -21.47
CA ALA A 289 13.56 -4.24 -21.41
C ALA A 289 13.03 -4.37 -19.99
N PHE A 290 12.09 -3.51 -19.65
CA PHE A 290 11.45 -3.44 -18.35
C PHE A 290 9.97 -3.80 -18.42
N PHE A 291 9.30 -3.78 -17.27
CA PHE A 291 7.90 -4.18 -17.17
C PHE A 291 7.03 -3.37 -18.14
N GLY A 292 6.29 -4.09 -18.99
CA GLY A 292 5.39 -3.51 -20.00
C GLY A 292 6.05 -3.09 -21.32
N ASP A 293 7.39 -3.05 -21.42
CA ASP A 293 8.10 -2.64 -22.63
C ASP A 293 7.77 -3.54 -23.83
N THR A 294 7.94 -2.98 -25.02
CA THR A 294 7.82 -3.71 -26.28
C THR A 294 9.15 -3.73 -27.02
N VAL A 295 9.75 -4.91 -27.15
CA VAL A 295 10.85 -5.16 -28.08
C VAL A 295 10.27 -5.34 -29.49
N LEU A 296 10.44 -4.33 -30.33
CA LEU A 296 9.97 -4.31 -31.73
C LEU A 296 11.10 -4.70 -32.68
N VAL A 297 10.96 -5.84 -33.35
CA VAL A 297 11.99 -6.41 -34.21
C VAL A 297 11.69 -6.10 -35.68
N ALA A 298 12.62 -5.42 -36.35
CA ALA A 298 12.53 -5.12 -37.77
C ALA A 298 12.67 -6.39 -38.64
N ALA A 299 12.31 -6.28 -39.92
CA ALA A 299 12.48 -7.37 -40.88
C ALA A 299 13.95 -7.81 -41.00
N GLY A 300 14.19 -9.11 -40.91
CA GLY A 300 15.54 -9.68 -40.92
C GLY A 300 15.58 -11.14 -40.46
N THR A 301 16.77 -11.73 -40.53
CA THR A 301 17.07 -13.03 -39.93
C THR A 301 18.07 -12.84 -38.79
N TYR A 302 17.62 -13.11 -37.58
CA TYR A 302 18.38 -12.95 -36.33
C TYR A 302 18.81 -14.32 -35.86
N VAL A 303 20.12 -14.61 -35.95
CA VAL A 303 20.65 -15.92 -35.55
C VAL A 303 20.96 -15.90 -34.05
N GLU A 304 19.98 -16.24 -33.23
CA GLU A 304 20.03 -16.13 -31.76
C GLU A 304 19.30 -17.31 -31.08
N ASN A 305 19.73 -17.65 -29.86
CA ASN A 305 19.03 -18.56 -28.95
C ASN A 305 18.61 -17.75 -27.72
N ILE A 306 17.38 -17.25 -27.73
CA ILE A 306 16.88 -16.29 -26.75
C ILE A 306 16.58 -17.00 -25.43
N ILE A 307 17.01 -16.39 -24.34
CA ILE A 307 16.56 -16.66 -22.98
C ILE A 307 15.60 -15.52 -22.62
N TRP A 308 14.33 -15.87 -22.39
CA TRP A 308 13.32 -14.91 -21.98
C TRP A 308 13.69 -14.36 -20.59
N PRO A 309 13.69 -13.04 -20.39
CA PRO A 309 14.05 -12.43 -19.11
C PRO A 309 13.01 -12.76 -18.04
N ALA A 310 13.39 -12.69 -16.76
CA ALA A 310 12.47 -12.82 -15.63
C ALA A 310 11.50 -11.64 -15.50
N THR A 311 11.74 -10.56 -16.24
CA THR A 311 10.90 -9.36 -16.26
C THR A 311 9.52 -9.66 -16.83
N ASN A 312 8.49 -9.36 -16.05
CA ASN A 312 7.10 -9.59 -16.42
C ASN A 312 6.59 -8.59 -17.47
N SER A 313 5.54 -8.97 -18.19
CA SER A 313 4.80 -8.10 -19.13
C SER A 313 5.59 -7.48 -20.29
N ILE A 314 6.82 -7.91 -20.57
CA ILE A 314 7.52 -7.55 -21.81
C ILE A 314 6.80 -8.19 -23.00
N LYS A 315 6.72 -7.44 -24.11
CA LYS A 315 6.25 -7.93 -25.41
C LYS A 315 7.42 -8.03 -26.38
N LEU A 316 7.49 -9.14 -27.11
CA LEU A 316 8.37 -9.28 -28.26
C LEU A 316 7.52 -9.36 -29.52
N ILE A 317 7.65 -8.38 -30.41
CA ILE A 317 6.80 -8.23 -31.60
C ILE A 317 7.69 -8.09 -32.84
N GLY A 318 7.46 -8.93 -33.84
CA GLY A 318 8.04 -8.75 -35.18
C GLY A 318 7.22 -7.73 -35.98
N ILE A 319 7.88 -6.94 -36.84
CA ILE A 319 7.18 -5.98 -37.70
C ILE A 319 6.26 -6.66 -38.73
N ASP A 320 6.54 -7.93 -39.05
CA ASP A 320 5.76 -8.75 -39.98
C ASP A 320 6.17 -10.25 -39.88
N GLU A 321 5.16 -11.13 -39.82
CA GLU A 321 5.26 -12.59 -39.66
C GLU A 321 6.06 -13.29 -40.76
N SER A 322 6.14 -12.68 -41.95
CA SER A 322 6.76 -13.26 -43.13
C SER A 322 8.21 -12.79 -43.36
N THR A 323 8.63 -11.74 -42.65
CA THR A 323 9.92 -11.09 -42.86
C THR A 323 10.77 -10.98 -41.59
N THR A 324 10.22 -11.29 -40.42
CA THR A 324 10.96 -11.32 -39.15
C THR A 324 11.21 -12.77 -38.75
N VAL A 325 12.48 -13.21 -38.80
CA VAL A 325 12.85 -14.60 -38.53
C VAL A 325 13.88 -14.65 -37.40
N ILE A 326 13.58 -15.40 -36.34
CA ILE A 326 14.54 -15.78 -35.31
C ILE A 326 15.04 -17.20 -35.64
N ASP A 327 16.33 -17.34 -35.94
CA ASP A 327 16.97 -18.60 -36.33
C ASP A 327 17.86 -19.10 -35.17
N GLY A 328 17.46 -20.21 -34.55
CA GLY A 328 18.24 -20.84 -33.47
C GLY A 328 19.54 -21.52 -33.92
N GLY A 329 19.91 -21.43 -35.20
CA GLY A 329 21.20 -21.89 -35.74
C GLY A 329 21.43 -23.40 -35.65
N GLN A 330 20.37 -24.19 -35.43
CA GLN A 330 20.42 -25.64 -35.14
C GLN A 330 21.22 -26.03 -33.88
N ASN A 331 21.57 -25.07 -33.03
CA ASN A 331 22.42 -25.32 -31.86
C ASN A 331 21.59 -25.56 -30.58
N ALA A 332 20.41 -24.95 -30.46
CA ALA A 332 19.50 -25.08 -29.31
C ALA A 332 18.07 -24.64 -29.67
N SER A 333 17.17 -24.60 -28.68
CA SER A 333 15.86 -23.95 -28.80
C SER A 333 16.01 -22.49 -29.24
N VAL A 334 15.08 -22.00 -30.07
CA VAL A 334 15.07 -20.61 -30.52
C VAL A 334 14.79 -19.66 -29.37
N ILE A 335 13.85 -20.03 -28.48
CA ILE A 335 13.51 -19.29 -27.26
C ILE A 335 13.41 -20.29 -26.10
N ARG A 336 13.92 -19.91 -24.92
CA ARG A 336 13.83 -20.65 -23.66
C ARG A 336 13.30 -19.73 -22.56
N PHE A 337 12.39 -20.24 -21.74
CA PHE A 337 11.88 -19.56 -20.54
C PHE A 337 12.49 -20.23 -19.32
N GLU A 338 13.00 -19.45 -18.36
CA GLU A 338 13.59 -20.02 -17.14
C GLU A 338 12.59 -20.13 -15.99
N ASP A 339 11.44 -19.43 -16.01
CA ASP A 339 10.40 -19.49 -14.96
C ASP A 339 8.93 -19.41 -15.46
N ASN A 340 7.97 -19.78 -14.57
CA ASN A 340 6.52 -19.87 -14.83
C ASN A 340 5.80 -18.50 -14.70
N GLU A 341 5.83 -17.66 -15.73
CA GLU A 341 5.15 -16.34 -15.72
C GLU A 341 4.29 -16.10 -16.98
N ASN A 342 3.28 -15.22 -16.88
CA ASN A 342 2.33 -14.89 -17.95
C ASN A 342 2.97 -13.94 -18.99
N PHE A 343 3.18 -14.41 -20.22
CA PHE A 343 3.69 -13.57 -21.33
C PHE A 343 2.82 -13.67 -22.58
N VAL A 344 2.93 -12.67 -23.46
CA VAL A 344 2.31 -12.65 -24.79
C VAL A 344 3.40 -12.59 -25.84
N ILE A 345 3.48 -13.63 -26.66
CA ILE A 345 4.27 -13.64 -27.89
C ILE A 345 3.28 -13.59 -29.05
N ASP A 346 3.42 -12.57 -29.89
CA ASP A 346 2.68 -12.45 -31.15
C ASP A 346 3.72 -12.31 -32.28
N THR A 347 3.67 -13.24 -33.23
CA THR A 347 4.64 -13.37 -34.33
C THR A 347 4.06 -12.86 -35.63
#